data_AF-C6TH41-F1
#
_entry.id   AF-C6TH41-F1
#
_cell.length_a   1.000
_cell.length_b   1.000
_cell.length_c   1.000
_cell.angle_alpha   90.00
_cell.angle_beta   90.00
_cell.angle_gamma   90.00
#
_symmetry.space_group_name_H-M   'P 1'
#
loop_
_entity.id
_entity.type
_entity.pdbx_description
1 polymer ?
#
loop_
_entity_poly.entity_id
_entity_poly.type
_entity_poly.pdbx_seq_one_letter_code
_entity_poly.pdbx_strand_id
1 'polypeptide(L)'
;MPFPPFSSLGLLQLLQEEASAMERDGVVSQPVAVIACIAMAVFYVAILYAPTVLLRLPPPPSFKTYMIRRFLCAVVSSVLSLFISALILPVQTKELRHILVVFGIRRDHIWQAVVLPLCLTSLMYAGSIFLKCLLLLASWRQHSSSEALSLDSFKCSLQRFLDWLSVILSNILVWRNYVLAPLTEELVFRACMIPLPLCGGLKTYSAILLCPIFFSLAHLNHFLEIYAKQNYRIVKAAMVIVFSLATLLSLGHMRLFFSFELDTL
;
A
#
# COMPACT_ATOMS: atom_id res chain seq x y z
N MET A 1 -33.37 -16.33 16.14
CA MET A 1 -33.08 -15.10 16.92
C MET A 1 -32.40 -14.12 15.98
N PRO A 2 -32.92 -12.89 15.79
CA PRO A 2 -32.27 -11.91 14.93
C PRO A 2 -31.11 -11.27 15.70
N PHE A 3 -29.93 -11.24 15.08
CA PHE A 3 -28.78 -10.50 15.61
C PHE A 3 -29.10 -8.99 15.59
N PRO A 4 -28.74 -8.24 16.64
CA PRO A 4 -28.93 -6.79 16.65
C PRO A 4 -27.97 -6.13 15.64
N PRO A 5 -28.28 -4.91 15.17
CA PRO A 5 -27.40 -4.16 14.29
C PRO A 5 -26.09 -3.86 15.04
N PHE A 6 -24.96 -4.31 14.48
CA PHE A 6 -23.63 -4.11 15.04
C PHE A 6 -23.21 -2.63 14.89
N SER A 7 -23.28 -1.88 15.98
CA SER A 7 -22.65 -0.56 16.12
C SER A 7 -21.14 -0.72 16.33
N SER A 8 -20.32 0.22 15.82
CA SER A 8 -18.84 0.26 15.85
C SER A 8 -18.21 -0.07 17.22
N LEU A 9 -18.89 0.26 18.31
CA LEU A 9 -18.53 -0.08 19.70
C LEU A 9 -18.26 -1.58 19.92
N GLY A 10 -18.97 -2.45 19.19
CA GLY A 10 -18.88 -3.90 19.32
C GLY A 10 -17.62 -4.51 18.73
N LEU A 11 -16.87 -3.80 17.87
CA LEU A 11 -15.67 -4.34 17.19
C LEU A 11 -14.35 -3.94 17.84
N LEU A 12 -14.28 -2.82 18.55
CA LEU A 12 -13.21 -2.59 19.52
C LEU A 12 -13.43 -3.44 20.76
N GLN A 13 -14.67 -3.62 21.21
CA GLN A 13 -14.95 -4.62 22.22
C GLN A 13 -14.71 -6.04 21.70
N LEU A 14 -14.99 -6.41 20.45
CA LEU A 14 -14.64 -7.74 19.91
C LEU A 14 -13.18 -7.89 19.54
N LEU A 15 -12.47 -6.88 19.02
CA LEU A 15 -11.02 -6.98 18.77
C LEU A 15 -10.25 -6.90 20.07
N GLN A 16 -10.73 -6.19 21.09
CA GLN A 16 -10.14 -6.18 22.42
C GLN A 16 -10.63 -7.36 23.27
N GLU A 17 -11.81 -7.94 23.02
CA GLU A 17 -12.27 -9.22 23.61
C GLU A 17 -11.63 -10.42 22.93
N GLU A 18 -11.45 -10.42 21.61
CA GLU A 18 -10.72 -11.44 20.85
C GLU A 18 -9.21 -11.26 21.04
N ALA A 19 -8.69 -10.03 21.10
CA ALA A 19 -7.30 -9.82 21.53
C ALA A 19 -7.13 -10.16 22.99
N SER A 20 -8.07 -9.89 23.91
CA SER A 20 -7.96 -10.34 25.31
C SER A 20 -8.32 -11.81 25.52
N ALA A 21 -9.02 -12.47 24.59
CA ALA A 21 -9.21 -13.92 24.54
C ALA A 21 -7.97 -14.61 23.94
N MET A 22 -7.36 -14.03 22.90
CA MET A 22 -6.07 -14.47 22.34
C MET A 22 -4.89 -14.17 23.28
N GLU A 23 -4.92 -13.05 24.00
CA GLU A 23 -3.97 -12.69 25.06
C GLU A 23 -4.10 -13.64 26.25
N ARG A 24 -5.32 -14.13 26.53
CA ARG A 24 -5.56 -15.20 27.51
C ARG A 24 -4.99 -16.56 27.09
N ASP A 25 -4.92 -16.84 25.79
CA ASP A 25 -4.38 -18.11 25.26
C ASP A 25 -2.86 -18.09 25.00
N GLY A 26 -2.20 -16.93 25.03
CA GLY A 26 -0.74 -16.82 25.17
C GLY A 26 0.10 -17.68 24.21
N VAL A 27 -0.35 -17.93 22.99
CA VAL A 27 0.29 -18.92 22.09
C VAL A 27 1.52 -18.35 21.37
N VAL A 28 1.57 -17.04 21.12
CA VAL A 28 2.66 -16.39 20.36
C VAL A 28 3.40 -15.37 21.24
N SER A 29 4.71 -15.51 21.36
CA SER A 29 5.54 -14.57 22.11
C SER A 29 5.84 -13.30 21.30
N GLN A 30 5.97 -12.16 21.98
CA GLN A 30 6.39 -10.87 21.41
C GLN A 30 7.58 -10.98 20.42
N PRO A 31 8.70 -11.66 20.74
CA PRO A 31 9.82 -11.76 19.81
C PRO A 31 9.47 -12.57 18.57
N VAL A 32 8.64 -13.62 18.67
CA VAL A 32 8.22 -14.43 17.51
C VAL A 32 7.37 -13.59 16.55
N ALA A 33 6.46 -12.77 17.07
CA ALA A 33 5.65 -11.86 16.25
C ALA A 33 6.53 -10.84 15.50
N VAL A 34 7.51 -10.23 16.18
CA VAL A 34 8.41 -9.25 15.57
C VAL A 34 9.33 -9.91 14.53
N ILE A 35 9.88 -11.09 14.83
CA ILE A 35 10.70 -11.87 13.89
C ILE A 35 9.88 -12.24 12.64
N ALA A 36 8.61 -12.64 12.81
CA ALA A 36 7.72 -12.92 11.70
C ALA A 36 7.49 -11.69 10.82
N CYS A 37 7.28 -10.51 11.42
CA CYS A 37 7.15 -9.25 10.68
C CYS A 37 8.42 -8.90 9.88
N ILE A 38 9.59 -9.02 10.51
CA ILE A 38 10.89 -8.80 9.84
C ILE A 38 11.07 -9.78 8.69
N ALA A 39 10.81 -11.07 8.93
CA ALA A 39 10.94 -12.12 7.93
C ALA A 39 10.01 -11.86 6.74
N MET A 40 8.77 -11.45 6.96
CA MET A 40 7.84 -11.09 5.88
C MET A 40 8.31 -9.89 5.07
N ALA A 41 8.78 -8.82 5.72
CA ALA A 41 9.28 -7.63 5.03
C ALA A 41 10.50 -7.95 4.16
N VAL A 42 11.45 -8.71 4.71
CA VAL A 42 12.64 -9.17 3.97
C VAL A 42 12.25 -10.10 2.83
N PHE A 43 11.35 -11.05 3.07
CA PHE A 43 10.88 -11.99 2.05
C PHE A 43 10.18 -11.27 0.89
N TYR A 44 9.32 -10.28 1.20
CA TYR A 44 8.64 -9.45 0.20
C TYR A 44 9.63 -8.74 -0.72
N VAL A 45 10.75 -8.22 -0.19
CA VAL A 45 11.79 -7.60 -1.00
C VAL A 45 12.61 -8.65 -1.76
N ALA A 46 13.05 -9.71 -1.09
CA ALA A 46 13.94 -10.73 -1.65
C ALA A 46 13.31 -11.42 -2.88
N ILE A 47 12.01 -11.71 -2.82
CA ILE A 47 11.31 -12.39 -3.91
C ILE A 47 11.18 -11.52 -5.17
N LEU A 48 11.21 -10.18 -5.04
CA LEU A 48 11.27 -9.29 -6.20
C LEU A 48 12.55 -9.47 -7.01
N TYR A 49 13.63 -9.93 -6.36
CA TYR A 49 14.91 -10.24 -7.00
C TYR A 49 15.07 -11.74 -7.31
N ALA A 50 14.17 -12.60 -6.84
CA ALA A 50 14.23 -14.05 -7.07
C ALA A 50 14.34 -14.45 -8.55
N PRO A 51 13.65 -13.81 -9.52
CA PRO A 51 13.84 -14.13 -10.94
C PRO A 51 15.30 -13.97 -11.42
N THR A 52 16.03 -13.00 -10.86
CA THR A 52 17.41 -12.69 -11.23
C THR A 52 18.42 -13.46 -10.39
N VAL A 53 18.18 -13.61 -9.09
CA VAL A 53 19.14 -14.15 -8.11
C VAL A 53 18.92 -15.64 -7.85
N LEU A 54 17.66 -16.08 -7.76
CA LEU A 54 17.31 -17.45 -7.36
C LEU A 54 17.03 -18.38 -8.55
N LEU A 55 16.28 -17.90 -9.54
CA LEU A 55 15.87 -18.69 -10.71
C LEU A 55 16.86 -18.62 -11.88
N ARG A 56 17.94 -17.81 -11.76
CA ARG A 56 18.94 -17.55 -12.82
C ARG A 56 18.31 -17.37 -14.21
N LEU A 57 17.16 -16.70 -14.29
CA LEU A 57 16.48 -16.53 -15.57
C LEU A 57 17.34 -15.64 -16.48
N PRO A 58 17.31 -15.89 -17.81
CA PRO A 58 17.99 -15.00 -18.75
C PRO A 58 17.51 -13.56 -18.56
N PRO A 59 18.40 -12.58 -18.77
CA PRO A 59 18.06 -11.17 -18.63
C PRO A 59 16.82 -10.87 -19.46
N PRO A 60 15.83 -10.17 -18.89
CA PRO A 60 14.56 -9.97 -19.57
C PRO A 60 14.78 -9.18 -20.87
N PRO A 61 14.19 -9.61 -22.00
CA PRO A 61 14.41 -9.00 -23.30
C PRO A 61 13.81 -7.59 -23.41
N SER A 62 12.92 -7.21 -22.48
CA SER A 62 12.31 -5.89 -22.43
C SER A 62 12.05 -5.43 -21.00
N PHE A 63 11.97 -4.12 -20.80
CA PHE A 63 11.55 -3.51 -19.53
C PHE A 63 10.16 -4.00 -19.07
N LYS A 64 9.22 -4.21 -20.01
CA LYS A 64 7.88 -4.75 -19.69
C LYS A 64 8.00 -6.14 -19.07
N THR A 65 8.83 -7.02 -19.65
CA THR A 65 9.04 -8.38 -19.15
C THR A 65 9.72 -8.40 -17.77
N TYR A 66 10.71 -7.52 -17.55
CA TYR A 66 11.33 -7.34 -16.22
C TYR A 66 10.28 -6.99 -15.16
N MET A 67 9.42 -6.03 -15.48
CA MET A 67 8.41 -5.55 -14.56
C MET A 67 7.29 -6.56 -14.29
N ILE A 68 6.88 -7.35 -15.29
CA ILE A 68 5.87 -8.42 -15.13
C ILE A 68 6.40 -9.53 -14.21
N ARG A 69 7.68 -9.92 -14.34
CA ARG A 69 8.29 -10.94 -13.46
C ARG A 69 8.29 -10.50 -11.99
N ARG A 70 8.73 -9.27 -11.71
CA ARG A 70 8.70 -8.69 -10.35
C ARG A 70 7.28 -8.63 -9.79
N PHE A 71 6.32 -8.29 -10.65
CA PHE A 71 4.91 -8.24 -10.29
C PHE A 71 4.36 -9.63 -9.89
N LEU A 72 4.60 -10.67 -10.70
CA LEU A 72 4.18 -12.03 -10.36
C LEU A 72 4.78 -12.50 -9.03
N CYS A 73 6.05 -12.19 -8.79
CA CYS A 73 6.72 -12.46 -7.52
C CYS A 73 6.06 -11.73 -6.34
N ALA A 74 5.67 -10.46 -6.50
CA ALA A 74 4.97 -9.70 -5.47
C ALA A 74 3.60 -10.33 -5.11
N VAL A 75 2.85 -10.78 -6.12
CA VAL A 75 1.57 -11.48 -5.89
C VAL A 75 1.78 -12.80 -5.16
N VAL A 76 2.72 -13.62 -5.60
CA VAL A 76 3.06 -14.89 -4.94
C VAL A 76 3.51 -14.65 -3.49
N SER A 77 4.33 -13.63 -3.26
CA SER A 77 4.76 -13.24 -1.92
C SER A 77 3.60 -12.84 -1.04
N SER A 78 2.67 -12.05 -1.57
CA SER A 78 1.49 -11.58 -0.84
C SER A 78 0.59 -12.73 -0.40
N VAL A 79 0.35 -13.69 -1.30
CA VAL A 79 -0.43 -14.90 -0.99
C VAL A 79 0.28 -15.76 0.06
N LEU A 80 1.60 -15.93 -0.06
CA LEU A 80 2.36 -16.71 0.92
C LEU A 80 2.42 -16.03 2.29
N SER A 81 2.55 -14.71 2.35
CA SER A 81 2.50 -13.93 3.59
C SER A 81 1.14 -14.04 4.28
N LEU A 82 0.03 -14.03 3.53
CA LEU A 82 -1.30 -14.30 4.10
C LEU A 82 -1.38 -15.70 4.69
N PHE A 83 -0.90 -16.70 3.95
CA PHE A 83 -0.92 -18.09 4.39
C PHE A 83 -0.09 -18.28 5.67
N ILE A 84 1.15 -17.76 5.70
CA ILE A 84 2.02 -17.84 6.88
C ILE A 84 1.41 -17.09 8.07
N SER A 85 0.84 -15.90 7.85
CA SER A 85 0.19 -15.14 8.93
C SER A 85 -1.01 -15.89 9.49
N ALA A 86 -1.85 -16.50 8.63
CA ALA A 86 -2.97 -17.33 9.07
C ALA A 86 -2.53 -18.58 9.85
N LEU A 87 -1.32 -19.09 9.62
CA LEU A 87 -0.75 -20.20 10.40
C LEU A 87 -0.18 -19.77 11.76
N ILE A 88 0.39 -18.56 11.83
CA ILE A 88 0.96 -18.02 13.07
C ILE A 88 -0.14 -17.52 14.01
N LEU A 89 -1.22 -16.95 13.46
CA LEU A 89 -2.38 -16.55 14.24
C LEU A 89 -3.17 -17.79 14.70
N PRO A 90 -3.47 -17.92 16.01
CA PRO A 90 -4.29 -19.01 16.52
C PRO A 90 -5.77 -18.75 16.19
N VAL A 91 -6.15 -18.84 14.92
CA VAL A 91 -7.55 -18.66 14.54
C VAL A 91 -8.32 -19.93 14.92
N GLN A 92 -9.01 -19.87 16.07
CA GLN A 92 -9.75 -20.98 16.67
C GLN A 92 -10.94 -21.45 15.79
N THR A 93 -11.39 -20.61 14.84
CA THR A 93 -12.47 -20.90 13.90
C THR A 93 -11.98 -20.88 12.45
N LYS A 94 -12.15 -21.98 11.70
CA LYS A 94 -11.78 -22.07 10.26
C LYS A 94 -12.72 -21.30 9.32
N GLU A 95 -13.55 -20.41 9.84
CA GLU A 95 -14.48 -19.59 9.06
C GLU A 95 -13.71 -18.47 8.34
N LEU A 96 -13.75 -18.47 7.01
CA LEU A 96 -13.06 -17.47 6.18
C LEU A 96 -13.46 -16.02 6.52
N ARG A 97 -14.68 -15.80 7.02
CA ARG A 97 -15.14 -14.47 7.44
C ARG A 97 -14.38 -13.95 8.65
N HIS A 98 -14.13 -14.79 9.65
CA HIS A 98 -13.36 -14.40 10.84
C HIS A 98 -11.91 -14.09 10.48
N ILE A 99 -11.31 -14.90 9.60
CA ILE A 99 -9.95 -14.67 9.08
C ILE A 99 -9.86 -13.33 8.33
N LEU A 100 -10.84 -13.03 7.47
CA LEU A 100 -10.89 -11.75 6.74
C LEU A 100 -11.08 -10.54 7.66
N VAL A 101 -11.86 -10.69 8.73
CA VAL A 101 -12.04 -9.64 9.75
C VAL A 101 -10.73 -9.39 10.51
N VAL A 102 -10.01 -10.45 10.90
CA VAL A 102 -8.70 -10.35 11.59
C VAL A 102 -7.66 -9.68 10.69
N PHE A 103 -7.68 -9.96 9.39
CA PHE A 103 -6.85 -9.26 8.39
C PHE A 103 -7.32 -7.82 8.08
N GLY A 104 -8.38 -7.33 8.74
CA GLY A 104 -8.89 -5.97 8.57
C GLY A 104 -9.58 -5.73 7.23
N ILE A 105 -10.12 -6.78 6.60
CA ILE A 105 -10.95 -6.72 5.39
C ILE A 105 -12.42 -6.75 5.82
N ARG A 106 -12.96 -5.57 6.17
CA ARG A 106 -14.35 -5.38 6.61
C ARG A 106 -15.14 -4.57 5.57
N ARG A 107 -16.43 -4.86 5.42
CA ARG A 107 -17.31 -4.18 4.46
C ARG A 107 -17.89 -2.86 4.95
N ASP A 108 -17.94 -2.66 6.27
CA ASP A 108 -18.78 -1.64 6.90
C ASP A 108 -18.18 -0.22 6.86
N HIS A 109 -16.88 -0.08 6.58
CA HIS A 109 -16.20 1.22 6.44
C HIS A 109 -15.27 1.28 5.21
N ILE A 110 -15.52 0.45 4.18
CA ILE A 110 -14.69 0.41 2.96
C ILE A 110 -14.57 1.80 2.35
N TRP A 111 -15.64 2.58 2.32
CA TRP A 111 -15.61 3.92 1.73
C TRP A 111 -14.61 4.84 2.44
N GLN A 112 -14.60 4.92 3.76
CA GLN A 112 -13.65 5.76 4.51
C GLN A 112 -12.22 5.23 4.40
N ALA A 113 -12.04 3.91 4.53
CA ALA A 113 -10.74 3.24 4.41
C ALA A 113 -10.14 3.28 2.99
N VAL A 114 -10.95 3.53 1.97
CA VAL A 114 -10.53 3.69 0.57
C VAL A 114 -10.34 5.16 0.24
N VAL A 115 -11.30 6.02 0.57
CA VAL A 115 -11.30 7.45 0.20
C VAL A 115 -10.24 8.24 0.93
N LEU A 116 -10.03 8.05 2.23
CA LEU A 116 -9.02 8.84 2.96
C LEU A 116 -7.60 8.57 2.45
N PRO A 117 -7.16 7.30 2.28
CA PRO A 117 -5.86 7.02 1.66
C PRO A 117 -5.78 7.47 0.20
N LEU A 118 -6.87 7.37 -0.57
CA LEU A 118 -6.93 7.90 -1.94
C LEU A 118 -6.81 9.42 -1.97
N CYS A 119 -7.45 10.15 -1.06
CA CYS A 119 -7.32 11.60 -0.95
C CYS A 119 -5.88 12.00 -0.57
N LEU A 120 -5.29 11.33 0.43
CA LEU A 120 -3.89 11.55 0.85
C LEU A 120 -2.89 11.28 -0.30
N THR A 121 -3.06 10.18 -1.04
CA THR A 121 -2.20 9.87 -2.20
C THR A 121 -2.47 10.80 -3.37
N SER A 122 -3.72 11.18 -3.62
CA SER A 122 -4.08 12.15 -4.65
C SER A 122 -3.48 13.52 -4.38
N LEU A 123 -3.38 13.95 -3.12
CA LEU A 123 -2.77 15.23 -2.73
C LEU A 123 -1.28 15.28 -3.09
N MET A 124 -0.55 14.16 -2.94
CA MET A 124 0.84 14.07 -3.39
C MET A 124 0.99 14.17 -4.91
N TYR A 125 0.11 13.52 -5.66
CA TYR A 125 0.11 13.55 -7.12
C TYR A 125 -0.53 14.83 -7.70
N ALA A 126 -1.32 15.55 -6.89
CA ALA A 126 -1.98 16.78 -7.27
C ALA A 126 -0.97 17.83 -7.72
N GLY A 127 0.26 17.84 -7.21
CA GLY A 127 1.30 18.76 -7.66
C GLY A 127 1.64 18.62 -9.16
N SER A 128 1.75 17.37 -9.66
CA SER A 128 2.07 17.11 -11.08
C SER A 128 0.87 17.39 -12.00
N ILE A 129 -0.33 17.04 -11.52
CA ILE A 129 -1.59 17.32 -12.23
C ILE A 129 -1.85 18.83 -12.26
N PHE A 130 -1.64 19.53 -11.15
CA PHE A 130 -1.77 20.98 -11.02
C PHE A 130 -0.79 21.70 -11.94
N LEU A 131 0.46 21.25 -12.02
CA LEU A 131 1.44 21.82 -12.95
C LEU A 131 1.04 21.62 -14.41
N LYS A 132 0.52 20.44 -14.77
CA LYS A 132 -0.01 20.18 -16.12
C LYS A 132 -1.27 20.99 -16.42
N CYS A 133 -2.18 21.12 -15.46
CA CYS A 133 -3.35 21.98 -15.56
C CYS A 133 -2.94 23.45 -15.70
N LEU A 134 -1.94 23.91 -14.97
CA LEU A 134 -1.39 25.28 -15.06
C LEU A 134 -0.73 25.52 -16.42
N LEU A 135 -0.01 24.54 -16.96
CA LEU A 135 0.56 24.59 -18.31
C LEU A 135 -0.53 24.61 -19.39
N LEU A 136 -1.60 23.82 -19.22
CA LEU A 136 -2.77 23.86 -20.10
C LEU A 136 -3.50 25.20 -20.00
N LEU A 137 -3.64 25.76 -18.80
CA LEU A 137 -4.26 27.07 -18.55
C LEU A 137 -3.41 28.21 -19.11
N ALA A 138 -2.08 28.13 -19.00
CA ALA A 138 -1.15 29.07 -19.60
C ALA A 138 -1.20 29.00 -21.14
N SER A 139 -1.24 27.79 -21.70
CA SER A 139 -1.44 27.58 -23.14
C SER A 139 -2.80 28.09 -23.61
N TRP A 140 -3.85 27.94 -22.79
CA TRP A 140 -5.19 28.47 -23.07
C TRP A 140 -5.22 30.00 -23.03
N ARG A 141 -4.59 30.61 -22.02
CA ARG A 141 -4.48 32.07 -21.88
C ARG A 141 -3.71 32.71 -23.03
N GLN A 142 -2.67 32.05 -23.53
CA GLN A 142 -1.90 32.47 -24.71
C GLN A 142 -2.75 32.44 -26.00
N HIS A 143 -3.74 31.54 -26.09
CA HIS A 143 -4.62 31.40 -27.26
C HIS A 143 -5.87 32.29 -27.17
N SER A 144 -6.30 32.65 -25.96
CA SER A 144 -7.50 33.45 -25.67
C SER A 144 -7.37 34.96 -26.01
N SER A 145 -6.20 35.42 -26.47
CA SER A 145 -6.02 36.82 -26.91
C SER A 145 -6.47 37.07 -28.36
N SER A 146 -6.87 36.03 -29.10
CA SER A 146 -7.47 36.14 -30.43
C SER A 146 -8.78 35.35 -30.49
N GLU A 147 -9.89 36.08 -30.43
CA GLU A 147 -11.27 35.66 -30.74
C GLU A 147 -12.04 34.72 -29.79
N ALA A 148 -13.27 35.19 -29.51
CA ALA A 148 -14.47 34.56 -28.95
C ALA A 148 -14.32 33.30 -28.06
N LEU A 149 -14.72 33.46 -26.79
CA LEU A 149 -15.00 32.40 -25.81
C LEU A 149 -15.78 31.23 -26.43
N SER A 150 -15.10 30.19 -26.91
CA SER A 150 -15.75 29.04 -27.54
C SER A 150 -15.72 27.81 -26.64
N LEU A 151 -16.93 27.33 -26.34
CA LEU A 151 -17.22 26.05 -25.70
C LEU A 151 -16.56 24.86 -26.43
N ASP A 152 -16.19 25.06 -27.70
CA ASP A 152 -15.43 24.11 -28.51
C ASP A 152 -13.98 23.93 -28.06
N SER A 153 -13.33 24.97 -27.54
CA SER A 153 -11.97 24.87 -26.98
C SER A 153 -11.96 24.03 -25.69
N PHE A 154 -12.98 24.19 -24.85
CA PHE A 154 -13.16 23.36 -23.65
C PHE A 154 -13.44 21.89 -24.01
N LYS A 155 -14.31 21.64 -25.00
CA LYS A 155 -14.58 20.28 -25.51
C LYS A 155 -13.31 19.61 -26.05
N CYS A 156 -12.50 20.31 -26.84
CA CYS A 156 -11.22 19.79 -27.35
C CYS A 156 -10.22 19.47 -26.22
N SER A 157 -10.16 20.32 -25.19
CA SER A 157 -9.30 20.07 -24.02
C SER A 157 -9.77 18.86 -23.21
N LEU A 158 -11.08 18.77 -22.96
CA LEU A 158 -11.68 17.62 -22.27
C LEU A 158 -11.48 16.33 -23.07
N GLN A 159 -11.64 16.38 -24.40
CA GLN A 159 -11.41 15.22 -25.27
C GLN A 159 -9.95 14.76 -25.20
N ARG A 160 -8.98 15.67 -25.29
CA ARG A 160 -7.55 15.34 -25.13
C ARG A 160 -7.24 14.73 -23.76
N PHE A 161 -7.91 15.20 -22.72
CA PHE A 161 -7.77 14.64 -21.38
C PHE A 161 -8.40 13.24 -21.27
N LEU A 162 -9.58 13.02 -21.87
CA LEU A 162 -10.25 11.72 -21.91
C LEU A 162 -9.47 10.70 -22.76
N ASP A 163 -8.90 11.12 -23.89
CA ASP A 163 -8.05 10.28 -24.74
C ASP A 163 -6.77 9.89 -23.98
N TRP A 164 -6.17 10.84 -23.26
CA TRP A 164 -5.03 10.58 -22.39
C TRP A 164 -5.39 9.61 -21.25
N LEU A 165 -6.54 9.77 -20.59
CA LEU A 165 -7.03 8.85 -19.58
C LEU A 165 -7.31 7.46 -20.15
N SER A 166 -7.87 7.37 -21.35
CA SER A 166 -8.16 6.12 -22.04
C SER A 166 -6.87 5.33 -22.33
N VAL A 167 -5.83 6.01 -22.83
CA VAL A 167 -4.50 5.42 -23.08
C VAL A 167 -3.84 4.95 -21.78
N ILE A 168 -4.06 5.66 -20.67
CA ILE A 168 -3.59 5.28 -19.34
C ILE A 168 -4.32 4.03 -18.85
N LEU A 169 -5.64 4.02 -18.94
CA LEU A 169 -6.49 2.90 -18.53
C LEU A 169 -6.28 1.64 -19.38
N SER A 170 -5.92 1.77 -20.67
CA SER A 170 -5.63 0.63 -21.52
C SER A 170 -4.25 0.01 -21.27
N ASN A 171 -3.40 0.68 -20.49
CA ASN A 171 -2.03 0.23 -20.27
C ASN A 171 -1.93 -0.64 -19.01
N ILE A 172 -1.62 -1.93 -19.20
CA ILE A 172 -1.52 -2.90 -18.09
C ILE A 172 -0.43 -2.53 -17.06
N LEU A 173 0.61 -1.78 -17.47
CA LEU A 173 1.62 -1.29 -16.53
C LEU A 173 1.06 -0.21 -15.59
N VAL A 174 0.11 0.60 -16.06
CA VAL A 174 -0.55 1.63 -15.25
C VAL A 174 -1.41 0.97 -14.19
N TRP A 175 -2.27 0.02 -14.58
CA TRP A 175 -3.09 -0.75 -13.64
C TRP A 175 -2.24 -1.39 -12.55
N ARG A 176 -1.11 -1.99 -12.92
CA ARG A 176 -0.18 -2.53 -11.94
C ARG A 176 0.31 -1.44 -10.96
N ASN A 177 0.78 -0.32 -11.48
CA ASN A 177 1.38 0.74 -10.66
C ASN A 177 0.40 1.43 -9.71
N TYR A 178 -0.83 1.65 -10.17
CA TYR A 178 -1.81 2.44 -9.42
C TYR A 178 -2.77 1.61 -8.59
N VAL A 179 -2.99 0.34 -8.95
CA VAL A 179 -3.96 -0.52 -8.27
C VAL A 179 -3.27 -1.71 -7.63
N LEU A 180 -2.57 -2.53 -8.41
CA LEU A 180 -2.08 -3.80 -7.89
C LEU A 180 -0.91 -3.66 -6.91
N ALA A 181 0.07 -2.79 -7.19
CA ALA A 181 1.19 -2.59 -6.28
C ALA A 181 0.74 -2.03 -4.91
N PRO A 182 -0.10 -0.98 -4.85
CA PRO A 182 -0.68 -0.53 -3.59
C PRO A 182 -1.51 -1.61 -2.89
N LEU A 183 -2.22 -2.44 -3.64
CA LEU A 183 -3.03 -3.53 -3.07
C LEU A 183 -2.15 -4.60 -2.41
N THR A 184 -1.10 -5.07 -3.08
CA THR A 184 -0.19 -6.08 -2.52
C THR A 184 0.56 -5.56 -1.32
N GLU A 185 1.00 -4.31 -1.36
CA GLU A 185 1.67 -3.64 -0.24
C GLU A 185 0.73 -3.51 0.96
N GLU A 186 -0.51 -3.08 0.74
CA GLU A 186 -1.47 -2.95 1.82
C GLU A 186 -1.80 -4.29 2.48
N LEU A 187 -1.93 -5.33 1.67
CA LEU A 187 -2.23 -6.67 2.13
C LEU A 187 -1.06 -7.25 2.96
N VAL A 188 0.20 -7.07 2.52
CA VAL A 188 1.35 -7.58 3.27
C VAL A 188 1.65 -6.73 4.51
N PHE A 189 1.73 -5.41 4.37
CA PHE A 189 2.23 -4.53 5.42
C PHE A 189 1.15 -4.01 6.39
N ARG A 190 -0.14 -4.03 5.99
CA ARG A 190 -1.25 -3.73 6.91
C ARG A 190 -1.93 -5.01 7.36
N ALA A 191 -2.50 -5.77 6.43
CA ALA A 191 -3.38 -6.88 6.77
C ALA A 191 -2.61 -7.99 7.49
N CYS A 192 -1.47 -8.44 6.97
CA CYS A 192 -0.69 -9.50 7.62
C CYS A 192 0.11 -9.01 8.84
N MET A 193 0.67 -7.80 8.77
CA MET A 193 1.71 -7.37 9.70
C MET A 193 1.20 -6.65 10.95
N ILE A 194 -0.02 -6.11 10.96
CA ILE A 194 -0.64 -5.50 12.16
C ILE A 194 -1.15 -6.56 13.15
N PRO A 195 -1.85 -7.63 12.73
CA PRO A 195 -2.39 -8.61 13.67
C PRO A 195 -1.29 -9.37 14.42
N LEU A 196 -0.13 -9.61 13.80
CA LEU A 196 0.97 -10.38 14.40
C LEU A 196 1.50 -9.74 15.72
N PRO A 197 1.93 -8.47 15.76
CA PRO A 197 2.30 -7.81 17.01
C PRO A 197 1.16 -7.73 18.04
N LEU A 198 -0.07 -7.49 17.58
CA LEU A 198 -1.23 -7.40 18.48
C LEU A 198 -1.50 -8.74 19.18
N CYS A 199 -1.48 -9.85 18.45
CA CYS A 199 -1.62 -11.19 19.01
C CYS A 199 -0.41 -11.60 19.88
N GLY A 200 0.77 -11.00 19.65
CA GLY A 200 1.93 -11.17 20.51
C GLY A 200 1.86 -10.37 21.82
N GLY A 201 0.80 -9.60 22.07
CA GLY A 201 0.64 -8.75 23.25
C GLY A 201 1.44 -7.44 23.19
N LEU A 202 1.77 -6.93 21.99
CA LEU A 202 2.31 -5.58 21.85
C LEU A 202 1.18 -4.56 21.91
N LYS A 203 1.46 -3.41 22.53
CA LYS A 203 0.53 -2.28 22.56
C LYS A 203 0.20 -1.81 21.13
N THR A 204 -1.05 -1.44 20.89
CA THR A 204 -1.54 -0.93 19.59
C THR A 204 -0.67 0.21 19.05
N TYR A 205 -0.26 1.13 19.92
CA TYR A 205 0.64 2.23 19.54
C TYR A 205 1.99 1.76 18.97
N SER A 206 2.55 0.67 19.51
CA SER A 206 3.78 0.08 18.99
C SER A 206 3.57 -0.53 17.60
N ALA A 207 2.41 -1.15 17.33
CA ALA A 207 2.09 -1.66 16.00
C ALA A 207 1.92 -0.53 14.96
N ILE A 208 1.28 0.58 15.34
CA ILE A 208 1.10 1.79 14.50
C ILE A 208 2.44 2.44 14.13
N LEU A 209 3.46 2.33 15.00
CA LEU A 209 4.81 2.82 14.69
C LEU A 209 5.65 1.80 13.91
N LEU A 210 5.57 0.52 14.26
CA LEU A 210 6.45 -0.52 13.71
C LEU A 210 6.10 -0.86 12.26
N CYS A 211 4.81 -0.90 11.91
CA CYS A 211 4.38 -1.22 10.55
C CYS A 211 4.90 -0.24 9.48
N PRO A 212 4.72 1.10 9.65
CA PRO A 212 5.26 2.08 8.71
C PRO A 212 6.79 2.06 8.60
N ILE A 213 7.50 1.70 9.68
CA ILE A 213 8.96 1.54 9.65
C ILE A 213 9.35 0.38 8.72
N PHE A 214 8.78 -0.81 8.91
CA PHE A 214 9.08 -1.96 8.05
C PHE A 214 8.68 -1.72 6.59
N PHE A 215 7.54 -1.07 6.36
CA PHE A 215 7.11 -0.66 5.03
C PHE A 215 8.13 0.28 4.37
N SER A 216 8.63 1.29 5.11
CA SER A 216 9.67 2.19 4.61
C SER A 216 10.98 1.44 4.31
N LEU A 217 11.43 0.56 5.20
CA LEU A 217 12.67 -0.22 5.01
C LEU A 217 12.59 -1.14 3.79
N ALA A 218 11.43 -1.71 3.47
CA ALA A 218 11.24 -2.51 2.27
C ALA A 218 11.49 -1.70 0.98
N HIS A 219 11.21 -0.39 1.00
CA HIS A 219 11.43 0.53 -0.11
C HIS A 219 12.89 0.97 -0.26
N LEU A 220 13.77 0.66 0.71
CA LEU A 220 15.21 0.85 0.56
C LEU A 220 15.77 0.06 -0.64
N ASN A 221 15.06 -0.97 -1.12
CA ASN A 221 15.41 -1.69 -2.34
C ASN A 221 15.56 -0.75 -3.57
N HIS A 222 14.80 0.34 -3.63
CA HIS A 222 14.89 1.31 -4.72
C HIS A 222 16.23 2.05 -4.72
N PHE A 223 16.86 2.24 -3.55
CA PHE A 223 18.21 2.79 -3.47
C PHE A 223 19.23 1.87 -4.13
N LEU A 224 19.15 0.56 -3.89
CA LEU A 224 20.02 -0.42 -4.55
C LEU A 224 19.83 -0.41 -6.07
N GLU A 225 18.59 -0.23 -6.54
CA GLU A 225 18.30 -0.15 -7.96
C GLU A 225 18.84 1.12 -8.63
N ILE A 226 18.67 2.29 -7.98
CA ILE A 226 19.21 3.57 -8.46
C ILE A 226 20.75 3.54 -8.43
N TYR A 227 21.33 3.00 -7.36
CA TYR A 227 22.78 2.89 -7.22
C TYR A 227 23.38 1.97 -8.28
N ALA A 228 22.82 0.76 -8.46
CA ALA A 228 23.36 -0.24 -9.38
C ALA A 228 23.18 0.12 -10.87
N LYS A 229 22.09 0.79 -11.25
CA LYS A 229 21.78 1.06 -12.67
C LYS A 229 22.33 2.37 -13.20
N GLN A 230 22.57 3.34 -12.33
CA GLN A 230 22.51 4.74 -12.77
C GLN A 230 23.78 5.55 -12.46
N ASN A 231 24.78 5.01 -11.75
CA ASN A 231 26.05 5.72 -11.45
C ASN A 231 25.83 7.14 -10.90
N TYR A 232 24.70 7.38 -10.21
CA TYR A 232 24.39 8.68 -9.62
C TYR A 232 25.39 8.96 -8.49
N ARG A 233 25.74 10.24 -8.30
CA ARG A 233 26.42 10.68 -7.08
C ARG A 233 25.62 10.15 -5.87
N ILE A 234 26.27 9.32 -5.04
CA ILE A 234 25.69 8.70 -3.84
C ILE A 234 24.85 9.68 -3.04
N VAL A 235 25.35 10.91 -2.90
CA VAL A 235 24.68 12.00 -2.17
C VAL A 235 23.29 12.32 -2.73
N LYS A 236 23.11 12.38 -4.06
CA LYS A 236 21.80 12.65 -4.66
C LYS A 236 20.85 11.47 -4.49
N ALA A 237 21.34 10.25 -4.67
CA ALA A 237 20.54 9.03 -4.44
C ALA A 237 20.13 8.91 -2.97
N ALA A 238 21.04 9.23 -2.04
CA ALA A 238 20.79 9.27 -0.60
C ALA A 238 19.72 10.32 -0.23
N MET A 239 19.78 11.52 -0.80
CA MET A 239 18.76 12.56 -0.58
C MET A 239 17.37 12.11 -1.05
N VAL A 240 17.28 11.53 -2.25
CA VAL A 240 16.00 11.05 -2.81
C VAL A 240 15.42 9.93 -1.97
N ILE A 241 16.24 8.97 -1.52
CA ILE A 241 15.74 7.87 -0.70
C ILE A 241 15.32 8.33 0.70
N VAL A 242 16.11 9.20 1.36
CA VAL A 242 15.73 9.73 2.69
C VAL A 242 14.40 10.48 2.60
N PHE A 243 14.23 11.31 1.57
CA PHE A 243 12.97 12.01 1.33
C PHE A 243 11.80 11.03 1.08
N SER A 244 12.02 10.01 0.26
CA SER A 244 11.03 8.96 -0.02
C SER A 244 10.63 8.21 1.25
N LEU A 245 11.61 7.74 2.04
CA LEU A 245 11.38 7.02 3.28
C LEU A 245 10.63 7.88 4.31
N ALA A 246 11.04 9.13 4.50
CA ALA A 246 10.37 10.05 5.42
C ALA A 246 8.91 10.28 5.02
N THR A 247 8.65 10.41 3.71
CA THR A 247 7.30 10.58 3.17
C THR A 247 6.46 9.33 3.40
N LEU A 248 6.98 8.14 3.06
CA LEU A 248 6.30 6.86 3.25
C LEU A 248 6.01 6.58 4.73
N LEU A 249 6.96 6.89 5.62
CA LEU A 249 6.80 6.75 7.06
C LEU A 249 5.70 7.67 7.59
N SER A 250 5.74 8.95 7.19
CA SER A 250 4.77 9.95 7.65
C SER A 250 3.36 9.61 7.17
N LEU A 251 3.21 9.28 5.89
CA LEU A 251 1.91 8.88 5.32
C LEU A 251 1.41 7.55 5.89
N GLY A 252 2.30 6.57 6.06
CA GLY A 252 1.95 5.28 6.66
C GLY A 252 1.46 5.44 8.09
N HIS A 253 2.15 6.25 8.89
CA HIS A 253 1.74 6.57 10.25
C HIS A 253 0.37 7.25 10.28
N MET A 254 0.19 8.30 9.47
CA MET A 254 -1.09 9.02 9.39
C MET A 254 -2.24 8.11 8.95
N ARG A 255 -2.00 7.22 7.97
CA ARG A 255 -3.00 6.27 7.47
C ARG A 255 -3.44 5.29 8.56
N LEU A 256 -2.49 4.74 9.31
CA LEU A 256 -2.81 3.83 10.40
C LEU A 256 -3.47 4.57 11.56
N PHE A 257 -2.94 5.72 11.94
CA PHE A 257 -3.50 6.55 12.99
C PHE A 257 -4.97 6.89 12.71
N PHE A 258 -5.29 7.43 11.53
CA PHE A 258 -6.67 7.71 11.14
C PHE A 258 -7.53 6.44 11.05
N SER A 259 -6.98 5.31 10.58
CA SER A 259 -7.72 4.06 10.54
C SER A 259 -8.13 3.60 11.94
N PHE A 260 -7.23 3.69 12.92
CA PHE A 260 -7.51 3.34 14.31
C PHE A 260 -8.41 4.37 15.01
N GLU A 261 -8.23 5.67 14.74
CA GLU A 261 -9.02 6.76 15.33
C GLU A 261 -10.50 6.73 14.85
N LEU A 262 -10.72 6.43 13.57
CA LEU A 262 -12.06 6.23 12.99
C LEU A 262 -12.75 4.98 13.52
N ASP A 263 -11.99 3.99 13.99
CA ASP A 263 -12.52 2.78 14.61
C ASP A 263 -12.83 2.97 16.11
N THR A 264 -12.28 4.02 16.75
CA THR A 264 -12.58 4.42 18.15
C THR A 264 -13.75 5.38 18.31
N LEU A 265 -14.23 6.00 17.22
CA LEU A 265 -15.37 6.95 17.20
C LEU A 265 -16.68 6.27 16.76
#